data_AF-A0A7J9Z8M0-F1
#
_entry.id   AF-A0A7J9Z8M0-F1
#
_cell.length_a   1.000
_cell.length_b   1.000
_cell.length_c   1.000
_cell.angle_alpha   90.00
_cell.angle_beta   90.00
_cell.angle_gamma   90.00
#
_symmetry.space_group_name_H-M   'P 1'
#
loop_
_entity.id
_entity.type
_entity.pdbx_description
1 polymer ?
#
loop_
_entity_poly.entity_id
_entity_poly.type
_entity_poly.pdbx_seq_one_letter_code
_entity_poly.pdbx_strand_id
1 'polypeptide(L)'
;MSHDASTENSSDRTQAADGVTRHFAWSNVFVHPDDDPRSGGGFADERTVLVEYLRDQRLTLELKCTGLDAADLARRSVPPSTMSLLGLVRHMAEVERTWFRRRMSGQDVPKIYCTDTDRGGDFDGAVGDPTVVAEAWATWRTECAFTDQYVNDAADLGLVGENGNVLREILVHMIEEYARHNGHADLLRELIDGRVGQ
;
A
#
# COMPACT_ATOMS: atom_id res chain seq x y z
N MET A 1 43.10 -37.14 -49.03
CA MET A 1 41.66 -37.13 -49.31
C MET A 1 41.02 -36.50 -48.09
N SER A 2 40.71 -35.20 -48.15
CA SER A 2 39.40 -34.63 -48.58
C SER A 2 38.41 -34.77 -47.42
N HIS A 3 37.83 -33.71 -46.85
CA HIS A 3 37.41 -32.40 -47.41
C HIS A 3 37.95 -31.21 -46.55
N ASP A 4 38.03 -29.93 -46.94
CA ASP A 4 37.27 -29.06 -47.86
C ASP A 4 35.82 -28.77 -47.36
N ALA A 5 35.31 -27.54 -47.23
CA ALA A 5 35.84 -26.21 -47.51
C ALA A 5 35.35 -25.18 -46.45
N SER A 6 35.95 -23.99 -46.49
CA SER A 6 35.28 -22.67 -46.63
C SER A 6 33.74 -22.66 -46.79
N THR A 7 32.99 -21.63 -46.39
CA THR A 7 33.34 -20.31 -45.80
C THR A 7 32.24 -19.94 -44.75
N GLU A 8 31.92 -18.72 -44.30
CA GLU A 8 32.11 -17.33 -44.77
C GLU A 8 32.06 -16.35 -43.56
N ASN A 9 32.23 -15.04 -43.80
CA ASN A 9 31.97 -13.97 -42.85
C ASN A 9 30.99 -12.93 -43.45
N SER A 10 30.37 -12.10 -42.60
CA SER A 10 29.40 -11.03 -42.91
C SER A 10 27.96 -11.51 -43.14
N SER A 11 26.93 -10.99 -42.46
CA SER A 11 26.71 -9.55 -42.25
C SER A 11 25.87 -9.19 -41.01
N ASP A 12 26.37 -8.16 -40.32
CA ASP A 12 25.64 -7.06 -39.66
C ASP A 12 24.18 -7.26 -39.20
N ARG A 13 23.99 -7.26 -37.87
CA ARG A 13 22.87 -6.55 -37.25
C ARG A 13 23.30 -5.86 -35.96
N THR A 14 23.84 -4.67 -36.12
CA THR A 14 23.98 -3.70 -35.03
C THR A 14 22.61 -3.10 -34.69
N GLN A 15 22.11 -3.27 -33.45
CA GLN A 15 21.71 -2.14 -32.60
C GLN A 15 21.30 -2.57 -31.18
N ALA A 16 21.59 -1.68 -30.23
CA ALA A 16 21.44 -1.91 -28.80
C ALA A 16 19.98 -1.90 -28.34
N ALA A 17 19.70 -2.72 -27.32
CA ALA A 17 18.79 -2.33 -26.25
C ALA A 17 19.66 -2.00 -25.04
N ASP A 18 19.53 -0.82 -24.45
CA ASP A 18 20.23 -0.45 -23.23
C ASP A 18 19.75 -1.35 -22.08
N GLY A 19 20.52 -2.40 -21.81
CA GLY A 19 20.27 -3.32 -20.72
C GLY A 19 20.54 -2.61 -19.40
N VAL A 20 19.50 -2.06 -18.78
CA VAL A 20 19.53 -1.61 -17.39
C VAL A 20 19.79 -2.83 -16.52
N THR A 21 21.06 -3.05 -16.19
CA THR A 21 21.51 -4.10 -15.27
C THR A 21 20.97 -3.78 -13.88
N ARG A 22 19.81 -4.35 -13.53
CA ARG A 22 19.20 -4.21 -12.20
C ARG A 22 20.12 -4.85 -11.14
N HIS A 23 20.92 -4.03 -10.48
CA HIS A 23 21.62 -4.45 -9.26
C HIS A 23 20.62 -4.46 -8.10
N PHE A 24 20.16 -5.65 -7.71
CA PHE A 24 19.43 -5.83 -6.46
C PHE A 24 20.41 -5.68 -5.30
N ALA A 25 20.42 -4.50 -4.70
CA ALA A 25 21.19 -4.17 -3.52
C ALA A 25 20.23 -3.81 -2.38
N TRP A 26 20.55 -4.23 -1.15
CA TRP A 26 19.78 -3.88 0.05
C TRP A 26 19.71 -2.37 0.32
N SER A 27 20.49 -1.54 -0.39
CA SER A 27 20.37 -0.08 -0.41
C SER A 27 19.10 0.45 -1.07
N ASN A 28 18.44 -0.35 -1.92
CA ASN A 28 17.25 0.06 -2.67
C ASN A 28 15.95 -0.33 -1.95
N VAL A 29 16.09 -0.83 -0.72
CA VAL A 29 15.08 -1.47 0.13
C VAL A 29 14.80 -0.53 1.31
N PHE A 30 13.56 -0.41 1.77
CA PHE A 30 13.16 0.65 2.73
C PHE A 30 13.78 0.46 4.12
N VAL A 31 13.90 -0.78 4.58
CA VAL A 31 14.45 -1.14 5.91
C VAL A 31 15.34 -2.37 5.77
N HIS A 32 16.43 -2.42 6.55
CA HIS A 32 17.25 -3.62 6.65
C HIS A 32 16.46 -4.73 7.39
N PRO A 33 16.57 -6.02 7.01
CA PRO A 33 15.77 -7.08 7.62
C PRO A 33 15.88 -7.17 9.16
N ASP A 34 17.07 -6.91 9.70
CA ASP A 34 17.31 -6.92 11.16
C ASP A 34 16.64 -5.74 11.91
N ASP A 35 16.30 -4.68 11.19
CA ASP A 35 15.65 -3.46 11.72
C ASP A 35 14.15 -3.40 11.36
N ASP A 36 13.60 -4.40 10.64
CA ASP A 36 12.24 -4.35 10.11
C ASP A 36 11.18 -4.59 11.22
N PRO A 37 10.35 -3.59 11.56
CA PRO A 37 9.36 -3.72 12.64
C PRO A 37 8.21 -4.68 12.31
N ARG A 38 8.18 -5.19 11.07
CA ARG A 38 7.23 -6.19 10.54
C ARG A 38 7.76 -7.64 10.63
N SER A 39 8.95 -7.86 11.18
CA SER A 39 9.57 -9.19 11.33
C SER A 39 8.97 -10.05 12.45
N GLY A 40 7.72 -9.77 12.85
CA GLY A 40 7.00 -10.53 13.87
C GLY A 40 6.68 -11.96 13.43
N GLY A 41 6.48 -12.85 14.39
CA GLY A 41 6.15 -14.25 14.09
C GLY A 41 5.94 -15.10 15.33
N GLY A 42 5.53 -16.36 15.13
CA GLY A 42 5.22 -17.28 16.22
C GLY A 42 3.90 -17.02 16.93
N PHE A 43 3.01 -16.22 16.33
CA PHE A 43 1.67 -15.94 16.85
C PHE A 43 0.86 -17.24 17.00
N ALA A 44 0.26 -17.44 18.19
CA ALA A 44 -0.36 -18.72 18.55
C ALA A 44 -1.89 -18.74 18.37
N ASP A 45 -2.56 -17.60 18.54
CA ASP A 45 -4.02 -17.47 18.37
C ASP A 45 -4.38 -16.65 17.13
N GLU A 46 -5.58 -16.90 16.59
CA GLU A 46 -6.03 -16.30 15.34
C GLU A 46 -6.25 -14.78 15.43
N ARG A 47 -6.66 -14.23 16.59
CA ARG A 47 -6.87 -12.78 16.72
C ARG A 47 -5.52 -12.07 16.60
N THR A 48 -4.51 -12.54 17.33
CA THR A 48 -3.15 -12.00 17.23
C THR A 48 -2.59 -12.12 15.82
N VAL A 49 -2.78 -13.25 15.13
CA VAL A 49 -2.39 -13.40 13.72
C VAL A 49 -3.02 -12.28 12.85
N LEU A 50 -4.34 -12.11 12.88
CA LEU A 50 -5.02 -11.13 12.04
C LEU A 50 -4.64 -9.68 12.37
N VAL A 51 -4.50 -9.35 13.66
CA VAL A 51 -4.14 -8.00 14.12
C VAL A 51 -2.70 -7.66 13.73
N GLU A 52 -1.74 -8.56 13.94
CA GLU A 52 -0.33 -8.31 13.61
C GLU A 52 -0.11 -8.24 12.09
N TYR A 53 -0.73 -9.11 11.29
CA TYR A 53 -0.65 -8.98 9.82
C TYR A 53 -1.28 -7.66 9.31
N LEU A 54 -2.38 -7.18 9.91
CA LEU A 54 -2.95 -5.87 9.57
C LEU A 54 -2.03 -4.72 9.99
N ARG A 55 -1.41 -4.80 11.17
CA ARG A 55 -0.38 -3.86 11.65
C ARG A 55 0.81 -3.80 10.69
N ASP A 56 1.33 -4.94 10.24
CA ASP A 56 2.47 -5.01 9.32
C ASP A 56 2.16 -4.39 7.96
N GLN A 57 0.93 -4.57 7.47
CA GLN A 57 0.45 -3.95 6.24
C GLN A 57 0.28 -2.43 6.37
N ARG A 58 -0.16 -1.91 7.53
CA ARG A 58 -0.19 -0.47 7.82
C ARG A 58 1.21 0.14 7.93
N LEU A 59 2.13 -0.54 8.64
CA LEU A 59 3.54 -0.15 8.73
C LEU A 59 4.20 -0.12 7.34
N THR A 60 3.86 -1.08 6.47
CA THR A 60 4.32 -1.11 5.08
C THR A 60 3.94 0.17 4.34
N LEU A 61 2.68 0.65 4.45
CA LEU A 61 2.24 1.90 3.85
C LEU A 61 2.99 3.13 4.39
N GLU A 62 3.23 3.20 5.70
CA GLU A 62 4.07 4.25 6.30
C GLU A 62 5.49 4.23 5.69
N LEU A 63 6.11 3.06 5.61
CA LEU A 63 7.44 2.87 5.02
C LEU A 63 7.49 3.34 3.55
N LYS A 64 6.49 3.01 2.72
CA LYS A 64 6.43 3.47 1.31
C LYS A 64 6.38 5.00 1.18
N CYS A 65 5.94 5.71 2.22
CA CYS A 65 5.87 7.17 2.24
C CYS A 65 7.10 7.86 2.87
N THR A 66 8.02 7.11 3.51
CA THR A 66 9.15 7.71 4.23
C THR A 66 10.13 8.47 3.33
N GLY A 67 10.63 9.60 3.82
CA GLY A 67 11.70 10.37 3.16
C GLY A 67 11.28 11.10 1.89
N LEU A 68 9.98 11.28 1.64
CA LEU A 68 9.42 12.07 0.55
C LEU A 68 8.90 13.41 1.06
N ASP A 69 8.92 14.43 0.20
CA ASP A 69 8.23 15.70 0.47
C ASP A 69 6.76 15.66 0.02
N ALA A 70 6.03 16.76 0.23
CA ALA A 70 4.62 16.83 -0.13
C ALA A 70 4.37 16.71 -1.65
N ALA A 71 5.28 17.22 -2.49
CA ALA A 71 5.14 17.15 -3.94
C ALA A 71 5.37 15.73 -4.45
N ASP A 72 6.35 15.00 -3.89
CA ASP A 72 6.57 13.59 -4.19
C ASP A 72 5.45 12.68 -3.69
N LEU A 73 4.93 12.91 -2.48
CA LEU A 73 3.78 12.16 -1.97
C LEU A 73 2.52 12.35 -2.85
N ALA A 74 2.32 13.55 -3.39
CA ALA A 74 1.22 13.87 -4.29
C ALA A 74 1.47 13.47 -5.77
N ARG A 75 2.70 13.06 -6.14
CA ARG A 75 3.08 12.78 -7.52
C ARG A 75 2.33 11.56 -8.08
N ARG A 76 1.62 11.78 -9.19
CA ARG A 76 0.92 10.76 -9.97
C ARG A 76 1.90 10.07 -10.92
N SER A 77 2.76 9.19 -10.40
CA SER A 77 3.96 8.72 -11.10
C SER A 77 3.74 7.64 -12.17
N VAL A 78 2.57 6.99 -12.23
CA VAL A 78 2.25 5.91 -13.18
C VAL A 78 1.10 6.31 -14.14
N PRO A 79 1.35 7.06 -15.24
CA PRO A 79 0.32 7.35 -16.24
C PRO A 79 -0.23 6.05 -16.89
N PRO A 80 -1.55 5.97 -17.21
CA PRO A 80 -2.58 7.01 -17.08
C PRO A 80 -3.26 7.05 -15.70
N SER A 81 -2.76 6.32 -14.69
CA SER A 81 -3.35 6.32 -13.34
C SER A 81 -3.26 7.70 -12.69
N THR A 82 -4.29 8.06 -11.93
CA THR A 82 -4.35 9.26 -11.09
C THR A 82 -3.89 9.01 -9.66
N MET A 83 -3.45 7.79 -9.33
CA MET A 83 -3.00 7.42 -7.98
C MET A 83 -1.69 8.11 -7.60
N SER A 84 -1.59 8.47 -6.31
CA SER A 84 -0.38 8.96 -5.65
C SER A 84 -0.27 8.34 -4.26
N LEU A 85 0.89 8.42 -3.61
CA LEU A 85 1.09 7.87 -2.26
C LEU A 85 0.20 8.58 -1.23
N LEU A 86 0.06 9.91 -1.33
CA LEU A 86 -0.88 10.69 -0.52
C LEU A 86 -2.34 10.28 -0.77
N GLY A 87 -2.70 10.01 -2.02
CA GLY A 87 -4.03 9.48 -2.36
C GLY A 87 -4.29 8.10 -1.75
N LEU A 88 -3.27 7.23 -1.69
CA LEU A 88 -3.38 5.93 -1.01
C LEU A 88 -3.58 6.06 0.51
N VAL A 89 -2.88 6.99 1.18
CA VAL A 89 -3.12 7.25 2.62
C VAL A 89 -4.55 7.72 2.88
N ARG A 90 -5.06 8.62 2.01
CA ARG A 90 -6.45 9.11 2.05
C ARG A 90 -7.46 7.98 1.78
N HIS A 91 -7.18 7.15 0.78
CA HIS A 91 -8.00 6.00 0.42
C HIS A 91 -8.13 5.01 1.59
N MET A 92 -6.99 4.62 2.20
CA MET A 92 -7.02 3.67 3.31
C MET A 92 -7.75 4.22 4.54
N ALA A 93 -7.73 5.54 4.78
CA ALA A 93 -8.56 6.15 5.83
C ALA A 93 -10.07 6.00 5.54
N GLU A 94 -10.50 6.19 4.29
CA GLU A 94 -11.89 5.99 3.85
C GLU A 94 -12.32 4.52 3.95
N VAL A 95 -11.41 3.58 3.67
CA VAL A 95 -11.61 2.12 3.81
C VAL A 95 -11.78 1.72 5.28
N GLU A 96 -10.86 2.11 6.16
CA GLU A 96 -10.94 1.86 7.62
C GLU A 96 -12.25 2.40 8.20
N ARG A 97 -12.59 3.66 7.91
CA ARG A 97 -13.82 4.31 8.36
C ARG A 97 -15.07 3.62 7.83
N THR A 98 -15.07 3.24 6.56
CA THR A 98 -16.20 2.55 5.94
C THR A 98 -16.44 1.21 6.60
N TRP A 99 -15.40 0.39 6.79
CA TRP A 99 -15.56 -0.93 7.39
C TRP A 99 -15.86 -0.85 8.89
N PHE A 100 -15.08 -0.14 9.70
CA PHE A 100 -15.26 -0.19 11.15
C PHE A 100 -16.36 0.74 11.66
N ARG A 101 -16.36 2.03 11.30
CA ARG A 101 -17.45 2.92 11.74
C ARG A 101 -18.76 2.54 11.10
N ARG A 102 -18.81 2.52 9.76
CA ARG A 102 -20.09 2.46 9.03
C ARG A 102 -20.61 1.03 8.89
N ARG A 103 -19.79 0.01 8.63
CA ARG A 103 -20.26 -1.39 8.47
C ARG A 103 -20.33 -2.17 9.78
N MET A 104 -19.28 -2.15 10.60
CA MET A 104 -19.22 -2.94 11.83
C MET A 104 -19.98 -2.28 13.00
N SER A 105 -19.76 -0.99 13.26
CA SER A 105 -20.42 -0.27 14.38
C SER A 105 -21.70 0.49 14.01
N GLY A 106 -22.15 0.43 12.75
CA GLY A 106 -23.40 1.04 12.30
C GLY A 106 -23.49 2.57 12.41
N GLN A 107 -22.36 3.27 12.63
CA GLN A 107 -22.35 4.73 12.82
C GLN A 107 -22.76 5.46 11.54
N ASP A 108 -23.75 6.35 11.66
CA ASP A 108 -24.10 7.31 10.62
C ASP A 108 -23.11 8.48 10.62
N VAL A 109 -21.92 8.20 10.08
CA VAL A 109 -20.88 9.20 9.82
C VAL A 109 -20.70 9.39 8.31
N PRO A 110 -20.48 10.63 7.85
CA PRO A 110 -20.17 10.88 6.44
C PRO A 110 -18.85 10.21 6.07
N LYS A 111 -18.68 9.96 4.77
CA LYS A 111 -17.38 9.67 4.16
C LYS A 111 -16.40 10.83 4.41
N ILE A 112 -15.10 10.56 4.27
CA ILE A 112 -14.04 11.54 4.52
C ILE A 112 -13.80 12.41 3.29
N TYR A 113 -13.55 11.76 2.15
CA TYR A 113 -13.10 12.40 0.92
C TYR A 113 -14.05 12.15 -0.24
N CYS A 114 -14.61 10.94 -0.35
CA CYS A 114 -15.48 10.60 -1.48
C CYS A 114 -16.94 11.01 -1.20
N THR A 115 -17.63 11.52 -2.22
CA THR A 115 -19.05 11.87 -2.19
C THR A 115 -19.85 10.95 -3.14
N ASP A 116 -21.15 11.18 -3.30
CA ASP A 116 -21.95 10.45 -4.30
C ASP A 116 -21.68 10.95 -5.73
N THR A 117 -21.29 12.22 -5.87
CA THR A 117 -20.92 12.88 -7.14
C THR A 117 -19.45 12.75 -7.50
N ASP A 118 -18.58 12.49 -6.53
CA ASP A 118 -17.15 12.29 -6.71
C ASP A 118 -16.70 11.05 -5.93
N ARG A 119 -16.42 9.95 -6.66
CA ARG A 119 -15.96 8.69 -6.06
C ARG A 119 -14.43 8.61 -5.91
N GLY A 120 -13.68 9.55 -6.49
CA GLY A 120 -12.22 9.59 -6.48
C GLY A 120 -11.64 10.73 -5.64
N GLY A 121 -12.44 11.39 -4.81
CA GLY A 121 -12.03 12.55 -4.00
C GLY A 121 -10.89 12.28 -3.02
N ASP A 122 -10.63 11.02 -2.67
CA ASP A 122 -9.43 10.56 -1.97
C ASP A 122 -8.15 10.77 -2.80
N PHE A 123 -8.17 10.55 -4.12
CA PHE A 123 -7.06 10.79 -5.04
C PHE A 123 -7.07 12.18 -5.72
N ASP A 124 -8.24 12.76 -5.98
CA ASP A 124 -8.36 14.05 -6.68
C ASP A 124 -8.07 15.26 -5.80
N GLY A 125 -8.33 15.17 -4.49
CA GLY A 125 -7.89 16.16 -3.51
C GLY A 125 -6.45 15.98 -2.99
N ALA A 126 -5.71 14.96 -3.45
CA ALA A 126 -4.38 14.61 -2.95
C ALA A 126 -3.27 15.52 -3.54
N VAL A 127 -3.33 16.82 -3.20
CA VAL A 127 -2.39 17.85 -3.67
C VAL A 127 -1.12 17.94 -2.82
N GLY A 128 -0.03 18.43 -3.43
CA GLY A 128 1.31 18.52 -2.80
C GLY A 128 1.48 19.66 -1.80
N ASP A 129 0.54 19.80 -0.87
CA ASP A 129 0.58 20.78 0.21
C ASP A 129 0.90 20.08 1.55
N PRO A 130 1.89 20.56 2.33
CA PRO A 130 2.24 19.96 3.63
C PRO A 130 1.09 19.88 4.63
N THR A 131 0.11 20.79 4.59
CA THR A 131 -1.07 20.77 5.46
C THR A 131 -2.02 19.63 5.09
N VAL A 132 -2.24 19.39 3.79
CA VAL A 132 -3.05 18.27 3.28
C VAL A 132 -2.39 16.93 3.59
N VAL A 133 -1.05 16.85 3.50
CA VAL A 133 -0.28 15.67 3.93
C VAL A 133 -0.46 15.40 5.44
N ALA A 134 -0.32 16.43 6.28
CA ALA A 134 -0.49 16.30 7.73
C ALA A 134 -1.93 15.88 8.11
N GLU A 135 -2.93 16.46 7.46
CA GLU A 135 -4.36 16.12 7.64
C GLU A 135 -4.64 14.67 7.26
N ALA A 136 -4.14 14.21 6.10
CA ALA A 136 -4.30 12.82 5.65
C ALA A 136 -3.72 11.82 6.66
N TRP A 137 -2.52 12.07 7.17
CA TRP A 137 -1.89 11.21 8.20
C TRP A 137 -2.64 11.24 9.53
N ALA A 138 -3.08 12.40 10.00
CA ALA A 138 -3.86 12.51 11.23
C ALA A 138 -5.21 11.78 11.11
N THR A 139 -5.84 11.87 9.94
CA THR A 139 -7.12 11.25 9.64
C THR A 139 -6.98 9.72 9.57
N TRP A 140 -6.03 9.21 8.79
CA TRP A 140 -5.74 7.79 8.69
C TRP A 140 -5.43 7.15 10.06
N ARG A 141 -4.59 7.78 10.89
CA ARG A 141 -4.31 7.30 12.24
C ARG A 141 -5.53 7.31 13.17
N THR A 142 -6.42 8.29 13.01
CA THR A 142 -7.67 8.36 13.79
C THR A 142 -8.61 7.21 13.45
N GLU A 143 -8.66 6.79 12.19
CA GLU A 143 -9.49 5.64 11.79
C GLU A 143 -8.83 4.31 12.14
N CYS A 144 -7.52 4.15 11.97
CA CYS A 144 -6.79 2.97 12.45
C CYS A 144 -6.96 2.76 13.96
N ALA A 145 -6.83 3.82 14.78
CA ALA A 145 -7.02 3.73 16.23
C ALA A 145 -8.46 3.34 16.61
N PHE A 146 -9.47 3.74 15.83
CA PHE A 146 -10.85 3.29 16.04
C PHE A 146 -11.02 1.80 15.70
N THR A 147 -10.43 1.35 14.58
CA THR A 147 -10.37 -0.07 14.22
C THR A 147 -9.73 -0.89 15.33
N ASP A 148 -8.57 -0.47 15.82
CA ASP A 148 -7.83 -1.20 16.87
C ASP A 148 -8.63 -1.31 18.16
N GLN A 149 -9.26 -0.21 18.59
CA GLN A 149 -10.16 -0.22 19.75
C GLN A 149 -11.35 -1.18 19.53
N TYR A 150 -12.00 -1.12 18.37
CA TYR A 150 -13.14 -1.99 18.05
C TYR A 150 -12.77 -3.48 18.06
N VAL A 151 -11.60 -3.84 17.51
CA VAL A 151 -11.10 -5.22 17.47
C VAL A 151 -10.70 -5.72 18.86
N ASN A 152 -10.15 -4.85 19.71
CA ASN A 152 -9.78 -5.17 21.10
C ASN A 152 -11.01 -5.34 22.01
N ASP A 153 -12.06 -4.54 21.81
CA ASP A 153 -13.31 -4.61 22.59
C ASP A 153 -14.23 -5.77 22.16
N ALA A 154 -14.04 -6.29 20.94
CA ALA A 154 -14.84 -7.41 20.42
C ALA A 154 -14.55 -8.71 21.18
N ALA A 155 -15.59 -9.33 21.76
CA ALA A 155 -15.48 -10.55 22.56
C ALA A 155 -14.80 -11.71 21.79
N ASP A 156 -15.21 -11.96 20.55
CA ASP A 156 -14.62 -12.97 19.66
C ASP A 156 -14.69 -12.53 18.18
N LEU A 157 -13.93 -13.23 17.32
CA LEU A 157 -13.82 -12.93 15.88
C LEU A 157 -15.10 -13.25 15.08
N GLY A 158 -16.03 -14.05 15.64
CA GLY A 158 -17.33 -14.34 15.08
C GLY A 158 -18.37 -13.23 15.30
N LEU A 159 -18.00 -12.13 15.99
CA LEU A 159 -18.86 -10.97 16.16
C LEU A 159 -19.43 -10.49 14.82
N VAL A 160 -20.76 -10.39 14.75
CA VAL A 160 -21.49 -9.85 13.61
C VAL A 160 -21.77 -8.37 13.89
N GLY A 161 -21.24 -7.49 13.05
CA GLY A 161 -21.48 -6.05 13.14
C GLY A 161 -22.90 -5.65 12.70
N GLU A 162 -23.28 -4.41 12.96
CA GLU A 162 -24.65 -3.89 12.76
C GLU A 162 -25.20 -4.11 11.34
N ASN A 163 -24.34 -4.08 10.31
CA ASN A 163 -24.72 -4.34 8.92
C ASN A 163 -24.52 -5.81 8.47
N GLY A 164 -24.45 -6.77 9.40
CA GLY A 164 -24.41 -8.22 9.12
C GLY A 164 -23.04 -8.79 8.73
N ASN A 165 -21.96 -8.01 8.83
CA ASN A 165 -20.61 -8.42 8.45
C ASN A 165 -19.89 -9.10 9.62
N VAL A 166 -19.12 -10.16 9.38
CA VAL A 166 -18.39 -10.88 10.44
C VAL A 166 -17.01 -10.26 10.65
N LEU A 167 -16.62 -9.99 11.89
CA LEU A 167 -15.35 -9.33 12.22
C LEU A 167 -14.12 -10.05 11.64
N ARG A 168 -14.09 -11.39 11.70
CA ARG A 168 -13.04 -12.22 11.09
C ARG A 168 -12.88 -11.98 9.59
N GLU A 169 -14.00 -11.91 8.87
CA GLU A 169 -14.04 -11.68 7.42
C GLU A 169 -13.54 -10.28 7.08
N ILE A 170 -13.99 -9.27 7.85
CA ILE A 170 -13.54 -7.88 7.66
C ILE A 170 -12.04 -7.74 7.94
N LEU A 171 -11.50 -8.37 8.98
CA LEU A 171 -10.05 -8.34 9.23
C LEU A 171 -9.23 -8.94 8.08
N VAL A 172 -9.66 -10.08 7.53
CA VAL A 172 -9.02 -10.68 6.34
C VAL A 172 -9.12 -9.75 5.13
N HIS A 173 -10.29 -9.16 4.89
CA HIS A 173 -10.49 -8.22 3.78
C HIS A 173 -9.65 -6.94 3.94
N MET A 174 -9.48 -6.42 5.15
CA MET A 174 -8.60 -5.26 5.39
C MET A 174 -7.14 -5.59 5.07
N ILE A 175 -6.65 -6.78 5.44
CA ILE A 175 -5.31 -7.24 5.07
C ILE A 175 -5.17 -7.33 3.55
N GLU A 176 -6.19 -7.83 2.84
CA GLU A 176 -6.24 -7.89 1.37
C GLU A 176 -6.17 -6.49 0.74
N GLU A 177 -6.99 -5.54 1.21
CA GLU A 177 -7.00 -4.17 0.70
C GLU A 177 -5.64 -3.49 0.89
N TYR A 178 -5.06 -3.50 2.09
CA TYR A 178 -3.72 -2.94 2.27
C TYR A 178 -2.66 -3.67 1.42
N ALA A 179 -2.66 -5.00 1.35
CA ALA A 179 -1.67 -5.74 0.57
C ALA A 179 -1.75 -5.39 -0.93
N ARG A 180 -2.96 -5.26 -1.48
CA ARG A 180 -3.21 -4.81 -2.85
C ARG A 180 -2.69 -3.38 -3.06
N HIS A 181 -3.00 -2.46 -2.15
CA HIS A 181 -2.64 -1.05 -2.27
C HIS A 181 -1.15 -0.77 -1.98
N ASN A 182 -0.50 -1.57 -1.14
CA ASN A 182 0.96 -1.55 -0.95
C ASN A 182 1.71 -2.00 -2.20
N GLY A 183 1.21 -2.99 -2.94
CA GLY A 183 1.75 -3.37 -4.26
C GLY A 183 1.63 -2.23 -5.31
N HIS A 184 0.58 -1.41 -5.24
CA HIS A 184 0.51 -0.18 -6.05
C HIS A 184 1.50 0.89 -5.58
N ALA A 185 1.67 1.04 -4.26
CA ALA A 185 2.62 1.99 -3.66
C ALA A 185 4.07 1.70 -4.06
N ASP A 186 4.44 0.42 -4.24
CA ASP A 186 5.76 0.02 -4.73
C ASP A 186 6.05 0.56 -6.14
N LEU A 187 5.12 0.39 -7.09
CA LEU A 187 5.28 0.92 -8.45
C LEU A 187 5.28 2.46 -8.48
N LEU A 188 4.46 3.08 -7.63
CA LEU A 188 4.47 4.53 -7.47
C LEU A 188 5.84 5.01 -6.95
N ARG A 189 6.44 4.31 -5.99
CA ARG A 189 7.73 4.64 -5.39
C ARG A 189 8.91 4.39 -6.31
N GLU A 190 8.94 3.27 -7.05
CA GLU A 190 10.03 2.95 -8.00
C GLU A 190 10.17 4.06 -9.06
N LEU A 191 9.05 4.65 -9.50
CA LEU A 191 9.04 5.81 -10.41
C LEU A 191 9.23 7.17 -9.71
N ILE A 192 9.18 7.22 -8.37
CA ILE A 192 9.45 8.42 -7.58
C ILE A 192 10.96 8.61 -7.39
N ASP A 193 11.65 7.64 -6.78
CA ASP A 193 13.06 7.75 -6.39
C ASP A 193 13.88 6.47 -6.63
N GLY A 194 13.33 5.47 -7.32
CA GLY A 194 14.02 4.22 -7.65
C GLY A 194 14.10 3.19 -6.51
N ARG A 195 13.50 3.47 -5.34
CA ARG A 195 13.35 2.46 -4.27
C ARG A 195 12.34 1.39 -4.69
N VAL A 196 12.65 0.13 -4.40
CA VAL A 196 11.84 -1.03 -4.79
C VAL A 196 11.07 -1.63 -3.61
N GLY A 197 10.07 -2.43 -3.94
CA GLY A 197 9.12 -3.00 -2.99
C GLY A 197 9.65 -3.98 -1.94
N GLN A 198 8.79 -4.14 -0.92
CA GLN A 198 8.91 -4.96 0.31
C GLN A 198 7.53 -5.18 0.94
#